data_AF-A0A150SZM3-F1
#
_entry.id   AF-A0A150SZM3-F1
#
_cell.length_a   1.000
_cell.length_b   1.000
_cell.length_c   1.000
_cell.angle_alpha   90.00
_cell.angle_beta   90.00
_cell.angle_gamma   90.00
#
_symmetry.space_group_name_H-M   'P 1'
#
loop_
_entity.id
_entity.type
_entity.pdbx_description
1 polymer ?
#
loop_
_entity_poly.entity_id
_entity_poly.type
_entity_poly.pdbx_seq_one_letter_code
_entity_poly.pdbx_strand_id
1 'polypeptide(L)'
;MNSESWLRIYGELAASCVHLFRDNGVEIRLLEEAPSEPTPGNAVVSFIGFTGDHLRGSLTLVAPVTLIKRSHPLREQRALDEDMVCDWASELANQLLGRVKNRLRPLGLVIVLSTPSAAIGEHLRAREEQGEGFRRLLFDAGADRLAVLFDAIAPDTALQLEEVSPSDPQREGEVLLF
;
A
#
# COMPACT_ATOMS: atom_id res chain seq x y z
N MET A 1 -4.99 13.65 13.84
CA MET A 1 -3.70 13.85 13.20
C MET A 1 -3.85 15.08 12.34
N ASN A 2 -2.90 16.01 12.40
CA ASN A 2 -2.98 17.23 11.60
C ASN A 2 -2.78 16.93 10.09
N SER A 3 -3.15 17.89 9.23
CA SER A 3 -3.08 17.72 7.77
C SER A 3 -1.66 17.50 7.25
N GLU A 4 -0.65 18.11 7.88
CA GLU A 4 0.76 17.95 7.51
C GLU A 4 1.24 16.51 7.73
N SER A 5 0.86 15.89 8.85
CA SER A 5 1.15 14.50 9.17
C SER A 5 0.53 13.54 8.16
N TRP A 6 -0.73 13.79 7.76
CA TRP A 6 -1.38 13.02 6.70
C TRP A 6 -0.64 13.14 5.36
N LEU A 7 -0.26 14.36 4.96
CA LEU A 7 0.51 14.58 3.73
C LEU A 7 1.85 13.84 3.75
N ARG A 8 2.54 13.81 4.90
CA ARG A 8 3.78 13.05 5.07
C ARG A 8 3.54 11.55 4.89
N ILE A 9 2.50 10.97 5.50
CA ILE A 9 2.12 9.56 5.31
C ILE A 9 1.84 9.27 3.83
N TYR A 10 1.08 10.13 3.15
CA TYR A 10 0.76 9.94 1.73
C TYR A 10 1.99 10.03 0.83
N GLY A 11 2.95 10.90 1.17
CA GLY A 11 4.25 10.97 0.50
C GLY A 11 5.07 9.68 0.66
N GLU A 12 5.14 9.13 1.88
CA GLU A 12 5.84 7.87 2.15
C GLU A 12 5.18 6.68 1.44
N LEU A 13 3.85 6.65 1.41
CA LEU A 13 3.08 5.64 0.68
C LEU A 13 3.36 5.70 -0.83
N ALA A 14 3.31 6.90 -1.41
CA ALA A 14 3.58 7.10 -2.83
C ALA A 14 5.00 6.66 -3.21
N ALA A 15 6.01 7.11 -2.44
CA ALA A 15 7.40 6.74 -2.67
C ALA A 15 7.63 5.22 -2.51
N SER A 16 7.03 4.61 -1.49
CA SER A 16 7.13 3.16 -1.25
C SER A 16 6.51 2.35 -2.39
N CYS A 17 5.39 2.80 -2.95
CA CYS A 17 4.73 2.17 -4.10
C CYS A 17 5.62 2.20 -5.34
N VAL A 18 6.17 3.38 -5.68
CA VAL A 18 7.09 3.54 -6.83
C VAL A 18 8.31 2.63 -6.68
N HIS A 19 8.93 2.60 -5.50
CA HIS A 19 10.09 1.74 -5.27
C HIS A 19 9.74 0.25 -5.35
N LEU A 20 8.60 -0.17 -4.78
CA LEU A 20 8.17 -1.56 -4.84
C LEU A 20 7.99 -2.06 -6.28
N PHE A 21 7.30 -1.29 -7.13
CA PHE A 21 7.10 -1.73 -8.52
C PHE A 21 8.40 -1.69 -9.32
N ARG A 22 9.27 -0.71 -9.08
CA ARG A 22 10.62 -0.67 -9.69
C ARG A 22 11.45 -1.90 -9.33
N ASP A 23 11.47 -2.29 -8.06
CA ASP A 23 12.19 -3.49 -7.59
C ASP A 23 11.66 -4.77 -8.25
N ASN A 24 10.42 -4.75 -8.73
CA ASN A 24 9.76 -5.83 -9.45
C ASN A 24 9.76 -5.65 -10.99
N GLY A 25 10.59 -4.73 -11.50
CA GLY A 25 10.82 -4.53 -12.94
C GLY A 25 9.75 -3.74 -13.67
N VAL A 26 8.90 -3.00 -12.95
CA VAL A 26 7.84 -2.16 -13.53
C VAL A 26 8.03 -0.70 -13.10
N GLU A 27 8.24 0.19 -14.06
CA GLU A 27 8.23 1.62 -13.79
C GLU A 27 6.80 2.14 -13.68
N ILE A 28 6.52 2.86 -12.59
CA ILE A 28 5.25 3.56 -12.36
C ILE A 28 5.52 5.00 -11.94
N ARG A 29 4.57 5.90 -12.23
CA ARG A 29 4.65 7.32 -11.86
C ARG A 29 3.35 7.78 -11.22
N LEU A 30 3.45 8.50 -10.10
CA LEU A 30 2.29 9.09 -9.45
C LEU A 30 1.64 10.12 -10.38
N LEU A 31 0.31 10.08 -10.48
CA LEU A 31 -0.50 11.08 -11.15
C LEU A 31 -1.02 12.09 -10.13
N GLU A 32 -0.79 13.38 -10.38
CA GLU A 32 -1.17 14.46 -9.47
C GLU A 32 -2.70 14.64 -9.42
N GLU A 33 -3.38 14.53 -10.57
CA GLU A 33 -4.82 14.63 -10.68
C GLU A 33 -5.32 13.67 -11.77
N ALA A 34 -6.26 12.80 -11.41
CA ALA A 34 -6.93 11.94 -12.38
C ALA A 34 -8.35 11.60 -11.91
N PRO A 35 -9.33 11.56 -12.83
CA PRO A 35 -10.69 11.18 -12.49
C PRO A 35 -10.75 9.76 -11.91
N SER A 36 -11.73 9.54 -11.03
CA SER A 36 -12.05 8.20 -10.52
C SER A 36 -12.78 7.40 -11.58
N GLU A 37 -12.02 6.88 -12.53
CA GLU A 37 -12.54 5.92 -13.51
C GLU A 37 -12.36 4.50 -12.97
N PRO A 38 -13.36 3.61 -13.17
CA PRO A 38 -13.18 2.20 -12.87
C PRO A 38 -12.01 1.66 -13.68
N THR A 39 -11.23 0.76 -13.08
CA THR A 39 -10.17 0.05 -13.80
C THR A 39 -10.84 -0.77 -14.92
N PRO A 40 -10.53 -0.49 -16.20
CA PRO A 40 -11.17 -1.20 -17.30
C PRO A 40 -10.72 -2.67 -17.34
N GLY A 41 -11.66 -3.56 -17.66
CA GLY A 41 -11.40 -5.00 -17.82
C GLY A 41 -11.23 -5.77 -16.51
N ASN A 42 -10.51 -6.90 -16.59
CA ASN A 42 -10.23 -7.76 -15.44
C ASN A 42 -9.16 -7.12 -14.53
N ALA A 43 -9.56 -6.81 -13.31
CA ALA A 43 -8.70 -6.22 -12.29
C ALA A 43 -8.60 -7.15 -11.09
N VAL A 44 -7.48 -7.07 -10.38
CA VAL A 44 -7.33 -7.65 -9.06
C VAL A 44 -7.41 -6.54 -8.02
N VAL A 45 -8.12 -6.81 -6.94
CA VAL A 45 -8.10 -6.03 -5.71
C VAL A 45 -7.38 -6.85 -4.65
N SER A 46 -6.45 -6.23 -3.95
CA SER A 46 -5.79 -6.79 -2.78
C SER A 46 -5.97 -5.83 -1.61
N PHE A 47 -6.35 -6.35 -0.45
CA PHE A 47 -6.69 -5.60 0.74
C PHE A 47 -5.88 -6.10 1.92
N ILE A 48 -5.34 -5.19 2.72
CA ILE A 48 -4.66 -5.50 3.97
C ILE A 48 -5.00 -4.46 5.04
N GLY A 49 -5.51 -4.92 6.17
CA GLY A 49 -5.78 -4.09 7.34
C GLY A 49 -4.53 -3.88 8.21
N PHE A 50 -4.51 -2.80 8.97
CA PHE A 50 -3.52 -2.55 10.01
C PHE A 50 -4.13 -1.88 11.24
N THR A 51 -3.46 -2.03 12.37
CA THR A 51 -3.83 -1.39 13.63
C THR A 51 -2.60 -0.96 14.41
N GLY A 52 -2.76 0.08 15.23
CA GLY A 52 -1.75 0.64 16.11
C GLY A 52 -2.41 1.61 17.08
N ASP A 53 -1.65 2.06 18.08
CA ASP A 53 -2.19 2.90 19.17
C ASP A 53 -2.76 4.24 18.65
N HIS A 54 -2.12 4.78 17.62
CA HIS A 54 -2.45 6.10 17.06
C HIS A 54 -3.09 6.05 15.67
N LEU A 55 -3.04 4.89 15.00
CA LEU A 55 -3.46 4.76 13.62
C LEU A 55 -3.96 3.34 13.33
N ARG A 56 -5.17 3.23 12.78
CA ARG A 56 -5.73 1.97 12.29
C ARG A 56 -6.45 2.19 10.98
N GLY A 57 -6.55 1.17 10.16
CA GLY A 57 -7.12 1.34 8.83
C GLY A 57 -6.83 0.18 7.90
N SER A 58 -6.81 0.49 6.61
CA SER A 58 -6.52 -0.46 5.56
C SER A 58 -5.79 0.16 4.38
N LEU A 59 -5.10 -0.70 3.65
CA LEU A 59 -4.53 -0.40 2.35
C LEU A 59 -5.17 -1.32 1.32
N THR A 60 -5.67 -0.75 0.24
CA THR A 60 -6.23 -1.47 -0.89
C THR A 60 -5.42 -1.18 -2.15
N LEU A 61 -4.97 -2.22 -2.84
CA LEU A 61 -4.30 -2.16 -4.12
C LEU A 61 -5.29 -2.61 -5.19
N VAL A 62 -5.48 -1.82 -6.24
CA VAL A 62 -6.32 -2.17 -7.40
C VAL A 62 -5.53 -1.99 -8.69
N ALA A 63 -5.40 -3.05 -9.47
CA ALA A 63 -4.64 -3.03 -10.72
C ALA A 63 -5.21 -4.00 -11.76
N PRO A 64 -5.04 -3.72 -13.07
CA PRO A 64 -5.26 -4.71 -14.10
C PRO A 64 -4.44 -5.98 -13.85
N VAL A 65 -5.01 -7.15 -14.16
CA VAL A 65 -4.30 -8.43 -14.07
C VAL A 65 -3.00 -8.42 -14.90
N THR A 66 -3.01 -7.72 -16.04
CA THR A 66 -1.83 -7.52 -16.91
C THR A 66 -0.66 -6.88 -16.17
N LEU A 67 -0.92 -5.85 -15.37
CA LEU A 67 0.11 -5.14 -14.61
C LEU A 67 0.72 -6.04 -13.52
N ILE A 68 -0.12 -6.79 -12.81
CA ILE A 68 0.33 -7.71 -11.76
C ILE A 68 1.13 -8.87 -12.33
N LYS A 69 0.73 -9.40 -13.49
CA LYS A 69 1.53 -10.40 -14.22
C LYS A 69 2.90 -9.84 -14.65
N ARG A 70 2.96 -8.57 -15.08
CA ARG A 70 4.22 -7.91 -15.47
C ARG A 70 5.17 -7.69 -14.30
N SER A 71 4.68 -7.48 -13.08
CA SER A 71 5.54 -7.35 -11.89
C SER A 71 5.89 -8.69 -11.25
N HIS A 72 5.29 -9.80 -11.68
CA HIS A 72 5.52 -11.10 -11.08
C HIS A 72 6.95 -11.63 -11.33
N PRO A 73 7.65 -12.19 -10.32
CA PRO A 73 9.03 -12.65 -10.48
C PRO A 73 9.18 -13.82 -11.49
N LEU A 74 8.16 -14.67 -11.60
CA LEU A 74 8.12 -15.81 -12.53
C LEU A 74 7.53 -15.50 -13.92
N ARG A 75 7.28 -14.22 -14.25
CA ARG A 75 6.58 -13.82 -15.50
C ARG A 75 7.23 -14.32 -16.80
N GLU A 76 8.55 -14.55 -16.78
CA GLU A 76 9.32 -15.05 -17.93
C GLU A 76 9.45 -16.58 -17.94
N GLN A 77 9.05 -17.25 -16.85
CA GLN A 77 9.27 -18.69 -16.65
C GLN A 77 8.01 -19.53 -16.89
N ARG A 78 6.82 -18.98 -16.63
CA ARG A 78 5.54 -19.70 -16.81
C ARG A 78 4.39 -18.74 -17.07
N ALA A 79 3.32 -19.28 -17.67
CA ALA A 79 2.03 -18.63 -17.64
C ALA A 79 1.53 -18.53 -16.19
N LEU A 80 0.96 -17.38 -15.85
CA LEU A 80 0.42 -17.10 -14.53
C LEU A 80 -1.10 -17.28 -14.57
N ASP A 81 -1.61 -18.18 -13.73
CA ASP A 81 -3.03 -18.37 -13.49
C ASP A 81 -3.58 -17.29 -12.53
N GLU A 82 -4.88 -17.37 -12.22
CA GLU A 82 -5.57 -16.39 -11.38
C GLU A 82 -5.14 -16.48 -9.91
N ASP A 83 -4.92 -17.68 -9.40
CA ASP A 83 -4.48 -17.89 -8.01
C ASP A 83 -3.11 -17.25 -7.78
N MET A 84 -2.15 -17.47 -8.69
CA MET A 84 -0.85 -16.81 -8.62
C MET A 84 -0.94 -15.29 -8.68
N VAL A 85 -1.89 -14.74 -9.46
CA VAL A 85 -2.09 -13.30 -9.55
C VAL A 85 -2.63 -12.75 -8.22
N CYS A 86 -3.59 -13.44 -7.60
CA CYS A 86 -4.12 -13.10 -6.29
C CYS A 86 -3.05 -13.19 -5.18
N ASP A 87 -2.26 -14.25 -5.18
CA ASP A 87 -1.16 -14.46 -4.24
C ASP A 87 -0.12 -13.34 -4.37
N TRP A 88 0.27 -13.03 -5.61
CA TRP A 88 1.24 -11.97 -5.85
C TRP A 88 0.70 -10.58 -5.55
N ALA A 89 -0.57 -10.30 -5.84
CA ALA A 89 -1.21 -9.04 -5.44
C ALA A 89 -1.29 -8.91 -3.90
N SER A 90 -1.53 -10.01 -3.19
CA SER A 90 -1.49 -10.08 -1.73
C SER A 90 -0.09 -9.80 -1.19
N GLU A 91 0.93 -10.39 -1.80
CA GLU A 91 2.33 -10.17 -1.44
C GLU A 91 2.78 -8.73 -1.72
N LEU A 92 2.39 -8.13 -2.86
CA LEU A 92 2.66 -6.72 -3.15
C LEU A 92 2.02 -5.78 -2.12
N ALA A 93 0.77 -6.03 -1.73
CA ALA A 93 0.10 -5.22 -0.71
C ALA A 93 0.80 -5.35 0.66
N ASN A 94 1.19 -6.56 1.03
CA ASN A 94 1.94 -6.84 2.26
C ASN A 94 3.31 -6.13 2.25
N GLN A 95 4.08 -6.25 1.17
CA GLN A 95 5.37 -5.57 1.04
C GLN A 95 5.23 -4.04 1.03
N LEU A 96 4.22 -3.50 0.34
CA LEU A 96 3.97 -2.07 0.31
C LEU A 96 3.70 -1.55 1.72
N LEU A 97 2.78 -2.18 2.44
CA LEU A 97 2.44 -1.76 3.80
C LEU A 97 3.59 -2.01 4.79
N GLY A 98 4.41 -3.05 4.58
CA GLY A 98 5.64 -3.28 5.34
C GLY A 98 6.69 -2.18 5.14
N ARG A 99 6.88 -1.71 3.90
CA ARG A 99 7.75 -0.55 3.59
C ARG A 99 7.23 0.71 4.26
N VAL A 100 5.93 0.96 4.17
CA VAL A 100 5.29 2.11 4.83
C VAL A 100 5.45 2.03 6.34
N LYS A 101 5.18 0.88 6.97
CA LYS A 101 5.42 0.65 8.41
C LYS A 101 6.84 1.05 8.81
N ASN A 102 7.85 0.65 8.04
CA ASN A 102 9.24 0.98 8.34
C ASN A 102 9.53 2.49 8.21
N ARG A 103 8.85 3.20 7.32
CA ARG A 103 8.91 4.66 7.18
C ARG A 103 8.13 5.41 8.27
N LEU A 104 7.06 4.80 8.79
CA LEU A 104 6.24 5.36 9.85
C LEU A 104 6.87 5.21 11.24
N ARG A 105 7.66 4.15 11.47
CA ARG A 105 8.29 3.87 12.79
C ARG A 105 9.16 5.02 13.33
N PRO A 106 10.05 5.66 12.54
CA PRO A 106 10.80 6.84 12.98
C PRO A 106 9.93 8.05 13.33
N LEU A 107 8.65 8.04 12.93
CA LEU A 107 7.68 9.10 13.19
C LEU A 107 6.83 8.82 14.45
N GLY A 108 7.22 7.81 15.25
CA GLY A 108 6.46 7.38 16.42
C GLY A 108 5.19 6.58 16.11
N LEU A 109 4.94 6.27 14.83
CA LEU A 109 3.79 5.46 14.43
C LEU A 109 4.17 3.99 14.32
N VAL A 110 3.70 3.20 15.28
CA VAL A 110 3.85 1.74 15.29
C VAL A 110 2.55 1.09 14.85
N ILE A 111 2.60 0.30 13.78
CA ILE A 111 1.46 -0.46 13.27
C ILE A 111 1.79 -1.96 13.13
N VAL A 112 0.75 -2.78 13.30
CA VAL A 112 0.74 -4.23 13.07
C VAL A 112 -0.17 -4.52 11.89
N LEU A 113 0.27 -5.41 11.00
CA LEU A 113 -0.43 -5.76 9.77
C LEU A 113 -1.26 -7.02 9.99
N SER A 114 -2.44 -7.07 9.37
CA SER A 114 -3.22 -8.29 9.21
C SER A 114 -2.74 -9.12 8.01
N THR A 115 -3.38 -10.26 7.75
CA THR A 115 -3.15 -11.03 6.54
C THR A 115 -3.83 -10.37 5.34
N PRO A 116 -3.15 -10.22 4.19
CA PRO A 116 -3.79 -9.71 2.98
C PRO A 116 -4.86 -10.67 2.45
N SER A 117 -5.77 -10.16 1.64
CA SER A 117 -6.74 -10.95 0.86
C SER A 117 -6.88 -10.33 -0.53
N ALA A 118 -7.02 -11.16 -1.56
CA ALA A 118 -7.18 -10.69 -2.92
C ALA A 118 -8.34 -11.38 -3.65
N ALA A 119 -8.90 -10.66 -4.62
CA ALA A 119 -9.93 -11.17 -5.52
C ALA A 119 -9.78 -10.55 -6.91
N ILE A 120 -10.14 -11.31 -7.94
CA ILE A 120 -10.24 -10.83 -9.32
C ILE A 120 -11.70 -10.56 -9.65
N GLY A 121 -11.95 -9.48 -10.38
CA GLY A 121 -13.27 -9.18 -10.90
C GLY A 121 -13.23 -8.15 -12.02
N GLU A 122 -14.35 -8.08 -12.75
CA GLU A 122 -14.57 -7.03 -13.73
C GLU A 122 -15.20 -5.80 -13.06
N HIS A 123 -14.86 -4.61 -13.55
CA HIS A 123 -15.46 -3.35 -13.10
C HIS A 123 -15.37 -3.10 -11.59
N LEU A 124 -14.29 -3.58 -10.94
CA LEU A 124 -14.06 -3.35 -9.52
C LEU A 124 -14.07 -1.85 -9.20
N ARG A 125 -14.92 -1.46 -8.26
CA ARG A 125 -14.99 -0.10 -7.73
C ARG A 125 -14.66 -0.17 -6.25
N ALA A 126 -13.54 0.43 -5.87
CA ALA A 126 -13.30 0.68 -4.46
C ALA A 126 -14.19 1.84 -4.00
N ARG A 127 -14.83 1.67 -2.85
CA ARG A 127 -15.65 2.72 -2.24
C ARG A 127 -14.73 3.88 -1.85
N GLU A 128 -15.03 5.08 -2.32
CA GLU A 128 -14.36 6.28 -1.87
C GLU A 128 -15.07 6.77 -0.60
N GLU A 129 -14.34 6.81 0.52
CA GLU A 129 -14.81 7.47 1.72
C GLU A 129 -14.27 8.90 1.77
N GLN A 130 -15.09 9.84 2.24
CA GLN A 130 -14.71 11.24 2.38
C GLN A 130 -14.30 11.49 3.83
N GLY A 131 -13.03 11.26 4.14
CA GLY A 131 -12.44 11.54 5.45
C GLY A 131 -10.99 12.01 5.31
N GLU A 132 -10.46 12.72 6.31
CA GLU A 132 -9.09 13.27 6.25
C GLU A 132 -8.01 12.19 6.11
N GLY A 133 -8.26 10.99 6.64
CA GLY A 133 -7.36 9.84 6.55
C GLY A 133 -7.58 8.94 5.33
N PHE A 134 -8.47 9.33 4.42
CA PHE A 134 -8.65 8.67 3.14
C PHE A 134 -7.79 9.34 2.06
N ARG A 135 -7.03 8.53 1.32
CA ARG A 135 -6.34 8.97 0.12
C ARG A 135 -6.36 7.88 -0.95
N ARG A 136 -6.76 8.27 -2.15
CA ARG A 136 -6.54 7.50 -3.38
C ARG A 136 -5.32 8.05 -4.11
N LEU A 137 -4.33 7.20 -4.33
CA LEU A 137 -3.16 7.48 -5.15
C LEU A 137 -3.28 6.71 -6.46
N LEU A 138 -3.17 7.40 -7.59
CA LEU A 138 -3.21 6.77 -8.91
C LEU A 138 -1.83 6.83 -9.55
N PHE A 139 -1.41 5.72 -10.14
CA PHE A 139 -0.11 5.59 -10.78
C PHE A 139 -0.29 5.19 -12.24
N ASP A 140 0.46 5.88 -13.10
CA ASP A 140 0.63 5.54 -14.51
C ASP A 140 1.71 4.47 -14.65
N ALA A 141 1.39 3.38 -15.37
CA ALA A 141 2.28 2.27 -15.67
C ALA A 141 2.34 1.99 -17.19
N GLY A 142 2.23 3.06 -17.99
CA GLY A 142 2.17 3.01 -19.45
C GLY A 142 0.74 2.79 -19.94
N ALA A 143 0.42 1.57 -20.39
CA ALA A 143 -0.93 1.22 -20.84
C ALA A 143 -1.89 0.89 -19.67
N ASP A 144 -1.33 0.59 -18.50
CA ASP A 144 -2.07 0.20 -17.30
C ASP A 144 -2.07 1.33 -16.26
N ARG A 145 -3.07 1.33 -15.38
CA ARG A 145 -3.12 2.20 -14.19
C ARG A 145 -3.21 1.35 -12.93
N LEU A 146 -2.53 1.80 -11.88
CA LEU A 146 -2.57 1.22 -10.54
C LEU A 146 -3.21 2.22 -9.58
N ALA A 147 -4.18 1.81 -8.79
CA ALA A 147 -4.69 2.60 -7.68
C ALA A 147 -4.27 2.00 -6.34
N VAL A 148 -3.82 2.85 -5.43
CA VAL A 148 -3.63 2.51 -4.02
C VAL A 148 -4.56 3.39 -3.21
N LEU A 149 -5.46 2.76 -2.46
CA LEU A 149 -6.31 3.45 -1.51
C LEU A 149 -5.77 3.21 -0.12
N PHE A 150 -5.63 4.28 0.63
CA PHE A 150 -5.28 4.26 2.03
C PHE A 150 -6.44 4.86 2.79
N ASP A 151 -7.02 4.09 3.70
CA ASP A 151 -8.15 4.52 4.50
C ASP A 151 -7.80 4.29 5.97
N ALA A 152 -7.58 5.37 6.69
CA ALA A 152 -7.10 5.31 8.06
C ALA A 152 -7.84 6.28 8.97
N ILE A 153 -7.94 5.88 10.23
CA ILE A 153 -8.51 6.67 11.31
C ILE A 153 -7.40 6.90 12.34
N ALA A 154 -7.20 8.17 12.66
CA ALA A 154 -6.33 8.63 13.74
C ALA A 154 -7.21 9.27 14.83
N PRO A 155 -7.47 8.58 15.96
CA PRO A 155 -8.41 9.06 16.98
C PRO A 155 -7.99 10.40 17.60
N ASP A 156 -6.68 10.62 17.75
CA ASP A 156 -6.12 11.86 18.27
C ASP A 156 -5.94 12.85 17.12
N THR A 157 -6.84 13.84 17.02
CA THR A 157 -6.81 14.88 16.00
C THR A 157 -5.58 15.81 16.12
N ALA A 158 -5.01 15.95 17.31
CA ALA A 158 -3.86 16.82 17.59
C ALA A 158 -2.49 16.17 17.35
N LEU A 159 -2.45 14.84 17.14
CA LEU A 159 -1.19 14.13 16.90
C LEU A 159 -0.39 14.76 15.75
N GLN A 160 0.88 15.08 16.02
CA GLN A 160 1.87 15.56 15.06
C GLN A 160 2.98 14.53 14.92
N LEU A 161 3.40 14.27 13.69
CA LEU A 161 4.52 13.37 13.41
C LEU A 161 5.85 14.10 13.63
N GLU A 162 6.44 13.85 14.79
CA GLU A 162 7.79 14.27 15.13
C GLU A 162 8.77 13.12 14.88
N GLU A 163 9.99 13.44 14.45
CA GLU A 163 11.04 12.43 14.35
C GLU A 163 11.43 11.97 15.75
N VAL A 164 11.10 10.73 16.07
CA VAL A 164 11.58 10.08 17.26
C VAL A 164 13.04 9.73 17.00
N SER A 165 13.96 10.27 17.80
CA SER A 165 15.36 9.84 17.78
C SER A 165 15.38 8.32 17.82
N PRO A 166 16.06 7.63 16.89
CA PRO A 166 16.05 6.18 16.88
C PRO A 166 16.51 5.70 18.25
N SER A 167 15.60 5.11 19.02
CA SER A 167 16.01 4.26 20.12
C SER A 167 16.85 3.14 19.50
N ASP A 168 17.96 2.84 20.18
CA ASP A 168 19.03 1.93 19.74
C ASP A 168 18.47 0.81 18.84
N PRO A 169 18.98 0.63 17.60
CA PRO A 169 18.46 -0.40 16.72
C PRO A 169 18.44 -1.72 17.49
N GLN A 170 17.24 -2.27 17.64
CA GLN A 170 17.03 -3.53 18.32
C GLN A 170 18.00 -4.55 17.70
N ARG A 171 19.01 -4.97 18.47
CA ARG A 171 20.12 -5.76 17.96
C ARG A 171 19.56 -7.08 17.44
N GLU A 172 19.92 -7.45 16.21
CA GLU A 172 19.72 -8.81 15.71
C GLU A 172 20.21 -9.81 16.77
N GLY A 173 19.30 -10.64 17.30
CA GLY A 173 19.59 -11.60 18.37
C GLY A 173 18.89 -11.34 19.71
N GLU A 174 18.12 -10.26 19.85
CA GLU A 174 17.33 -10.03 21.07
C GLU A 174 16.07 -10.92 21.09
N VAL A 175 16.10 -11.98 21.90
CA VAL A 175 14.97 -12.89 22.12
C VAL A 175 14.02 -12.24 23.13
N LEU A 176 12.80 -11.92 22.70
CA LEU A 176 11.69 -11.60 23.59
C LEU A 176 11.07 -12.91 24.08
N LEU A 177 11.28 -13.23 25.36
CA LEU A 177 10.52 -14.26 26.05
C LEU A 177 9.18 -13.65 26.51
N PHE A 178 8.09 -14.24 26.06
CA PHE A 178 6.72 -13.99 26.51
C PHE A 178 6.34 -14.94 27.65
#